data_AF-K1DXJ3-F1
#
_entry.id   AF-K1DXJ3-F1
#
_cell.length_a   1.000
_cell.length_b   1.000
_cell.length_c   1.000
_cell.angle_alpha   90.00
_cell.angle_beta   90.00
_cell.angle_gamma   90.00
#
_symmetry.space_group_name_H-M   'P 1'
#
loop_
_entity.id
_entity.type
_entity.pdbx_description
1 polymer ?
#
loop_
_entity_poly.entity_id
_entity_poly.type
_entity_poly.pdbx_seq_one_letter_code
_entity_poly.pdbx_strand_id
1 'polypeptide(L)'
;MARRGPSRRGAQVAELQDVDLDHIDLLQYDPAPSTNVQADELGVALAATHAAGAPAFGAPPARWSSHGFIGPADSPLPMPLEPTDTWGAFFAEQRIRHLLRLGRSAGLWADETPTFERVAARLESGEFDDGRPPARIHGDLWAGNILWTRQGAVLIDPAAHGGHAETDLAMLLLFTAPHIARIIAAYDEAAPLADGWQERVGLHQLCPVMVHALVFGGEYVGQAVRMAESYA
;
A
#
# COMPACT_ATOMS: atom_id res chain seq x y z
N MET A 1 -34.90 -16.75 6.71
CA MET A 1 -33.47 -16.41 6.68
C MET A 1 -33.32 -14.99 6.15
N ALA A 2 -33.19 -14.01 7.05
CA ALA A 2 -33.05 -12.61 6.66
C ALA A 2 -31.69 -12.41 5.96
N ARG A 3 -31.72 -11.95 4.71
CA ARG A 3 -30.53 -11.42 4.03
C ARG A 3 -30.05 -10.23 4.86
N ARG A 4 -28.89 -10.37 5.50
CA ARG A 4 -28.18 -9.21 6.07
C ARG A 4 -27.86 -8.30 4.88
N GLY A 5 -28.38 -7.07 4.88
CA GLY A 5 -27.91 -6.04 3.96
C GLY A 5 -26.40 -5.84 4.14
N PRO A 6 -25.69 -5.30 3.12
CA PRO A 6 -24.25 -5.15 3.19
C PRO A 6 -23.92 -4.23 4.37
N SER A 7 -23.36 -4.81 5.44
CA SER A 7 -22.82 -4.02 6.53
C SER A 7 -21.63 -3.25 5.96
N ARG A 8 -21.65 -1.91 6.08
CA ARG A 8 -20.53 -1.00 5.78
C ARG A 8 -19.34 -1.27 6.71
N ARG A 9 -18.78 -2.47 6.64
CA ARG A 9 -17.59 -2.89 7.38
C ARG A 9 -16.41 -2.77 6.43
N GLY A 10 -15.25 -2.38 6.97
CA GLY A 10 -14.00 -2.41 6.21
C GLY A 10 -13.67 -3.83 5.74
N ALA A 11 -12.68 -3.92 4.86
CA ALA A 11 -12.14 -5.19 4.39
C ALA A 11 -11.82 -6.12 5.56
N GLN A 12 -12.19 -7.40 5.42
CA GLN A 12 -11.87 -8.40 6.43
C GLN A 12 -10.35 -8.60 6.44
N VAL A 13 -9.76 -8.59 7.63
CA VAL A 13 -8.34 -8.90 7.86
C VAL A 13 -8.24 -10.24 8.58
N ALA A 14 -7.11 -10.94 8.44
CA ALA A 14 -6.87 -12.16 9.19
C ALA A 14 -7.04 -11.93 10.69
N GLU A 15 -7.65 -12.91 11.37
CA GLU A 15 -7.97 -12.78 12.79
C GLU A 15 -6.78 -13.28 13.60
N LEU A 16 -6.25 -12.42 14.47
CA LEU A 16 -5.18 -12.77 15.40
C LEU A 16 -5.72 -13.71 16.48
N GLN A 17 -5.09 -14.88 16.61
CA GLN A 17 -5.38 -15.86 17.66
C GLN A 17 -4.42 -15.69 18.84
N ASP A 18 -3.12 -15.58 18.55
CA ASP A 18 -2.08 -15.40 19.57
C ASP A 18 -0.89 -14.60 19.01
N VAL A 19 -0.14 -13.96 19.91
CA VAL A 19 1.10 -13.25 19.58
C VAL A 19 2.05 -13.26 20.77
N ASP A 20 3.30 -13.65 20.51
CA ASP A 20 4.40 -13.54 21.45
C ASP A 20 5.68 -13.10 20.70
N LEU A 21 6.82 -13.14 21.37
CA LEU A 21 8.11 -12.66 20.86
C LEU A 21 8.63 -13.44 19.64
N ASP A 22 8.17 -14.68 19.44
CA ASP A 22 8.66 -15.59 18.41
C ASP A 22 7.58 -16.12 17.46
N HIS A 23 6.31 -15.73 17.66
CA HIS A 23 5.21 -16.19 16.81
C HIS A 23 4.06 -15.19 16.70
N ILE A 24 3.31 -15.35 15.61
CA ILE A 24 2.01 -14.73 15.38
C ILE A 24 1.11 -15.85 14.85
N ASP A 25 0.07 -16.18 15.60
CA ASP A 25 -0.91 -17.18 15.21
C ASP A 25 -2.15 -16.50 14.65
N LEU A 26 -2.54 -16.87 13.44
CA LEU A 26 -3.72 -16.36 12.75
C LEU A 26 -4.77 -17.46 12.59
N LEU A 27 -6.05 -17.08 12.51
CA LEU A 27 -7.11 -18.00 12.15
C LEU A 27 -6.79 -18.61 10.77
N GLN A 28 -6.88 -19.94 10.67
CA GLN A 28 -6.72 -20.61 9.39
C GLN A 28 -7.97 -20.41 8.53
N TYR A 29 -7.76 -19.95 7.30
CA TYR A 29 -8.80 -19.73 6.30
C TYR A 29 -8.68 -20.75 5.17
N ASP A 30 -9.80 -21.28 4.70
CA ASP A 30 -9.85 -22.22 3.58
C ASP A 30 -9.89 -21.46 2.22
N PRO A 31 -8.84 -21.57 1.38
CA PRO A 31 -8.83 -20.91 0.09
C PRO A 31 -9.93 -21.44 -0.84
N ALA A 32 -10.56 -20.54 -1.58
CA ALA A 32 -11.54 -20.86 -2.62
C ALA A 32 -11.40 -19.92 -3.82
N PRO A 33 -11.84 -20.32 -5.02
CA PRO A 33 -11.86 -19.42 -6.18
C PRO A 33 -12.65 -18.14 -5.89
N SER A 34 -12.11 -17.01 -6.32
CA SER A 34 -12.79 -15.71 -6.25
C SER A 34 -13.97 -15.63 -7.21
N THR A 35 -14.92 -14.74 -6.91
CA THR A 35 -16.05 -14.43 -7.78
C THR A 35 -16.11 -12.92 -8.07
N ASN A 36 -16.79 -12.54 -9.14
CA ASN A 36 -17.03 -11.13 -9.47
C ASN A 36 -17.74 -10.37 -8.35
N VAL A 37 -18.68 -11.03 -7.64
CA VAL A 37 -19.41 -10.42 -6.52
C VAL A 37 -18.46 -10.12 -5.35
N GLN A 38 -17.60 -11.07 -4.99
CA GLN A 38 -16.62 -10.86 -3.92
C GLN A 38 -15.59 -9.79 -4.28
N ALA A 39 -15.25 -9.63 -5.56
CA ALA A 39 -14.40 -8.55 -6.03
C ALA A 39 -15.04 -7.18 -5.87
N ASP A 40 -16.33 -7.05 -6.19
CA ASP A 40 -17.08 -5.81 -5.95
C ASP A 40 -17.17 -5.51 -4.45
N GLU A 41 -17.48 -6.54 -3.64
CA GLU A 41 -17.54 -6.43 -2.18
C GLU A 41 -16.20 -5.99 -1.58
N LEU A 42 -15.08 -6.51 -2.10
CA LEU A 42 -13.74 -6.08 -1.70
C LEU A 42 -13.49 -4.60 -2.03
N GLY A 43 -13.87 -4.14 -3.23
CA GLY A 43 -13.74 -2.72 -3.61
C GLY A 43 -14.51 -1.79 -2.65
N VAL A 44 -15.76 -2.12 -2.34
CA VAL A 44 -16.59 -1.37 -1.37
C VAL A 44 -15.99 -1.43 0.03
N ALA A 45 -15.48 -2.59 0.44
CA ALA A 45 -14.91 -2.78 1.77
C ALA A 45 -13.58 -2.02 1.94
N LEU A 46 -12.73 -1.94 0.90
CA LEU A 46 -11.53 -1.12 0.88
C LEU A 46 -11.86 0.36 1.02
N ALA A 47 -12.88 0.86 0.31
CA ALA A 47 -13.35 2.23 0.46
C ALA A 47 -13.76 2.54 1.91
N ALA A 48 -14.46 1.61 2.56
CA ALA A 48 -14.82 1.73 3.98
C ALA A 48 -13.59 1.68 4.91
N THR A 49 -12.60 0.83 4.62
CA THR A 49 -11.32 0.78 5.37
C THR A 49 -10.58 2.10 5.27
N HIS A 50 -10.39 2.62 4.06
CA HIS A 50 -9.70 3.89 3.83
C HIS A 50 -10.41 5.06 4.52
N ALA A 51 -11.74 5.10 4.44
CA ALA A 51 -12.58 6.12 5.09
C ALA A 51 -12.56 6.06 6.62
N ALA A 52 -12.11 4.96 7.24
CA ALA A 52 -11.90 4.90 8.69
C ALA A 52 -10.75 5.83 9.14
N GLY A 53 -9.90 6.26 8.20
CA GLY A 53 -8.89 7.30 8.37
C GLY A 53 -7.73 6.93 9.30
N ALA A 54 -6.76 7.84 9.32
CA ALA A 54 -5.61 7.82 10.23
C ALA A 54 -5.32 9.24 10.78
N PRO A 55 -4.63 9.37 11.92
CA PRO A 55 -4.34 10.67 12.52
C PRO A 55 -3.45 11.59 11.67
N ALA A 56 -2.57 11.02 10.84
CA ALA A 56 -1.61 11.73 10.00
C ALA A 56 -1.08 10.79 8.90
N PHE A 57 -0.43 11.33 7.87
CA PHE A 57 0.37 10.50 6.96
C PHE A 57 1.60 9.98 7.70
N GLY A 58 1.95 8.72 7.51
CA GLY A 58 3.00 8.03 8.26
C GLY A 58 2.60 7.61 9.67
N ALA A 59 1.37 7.91 10.13
CA ALA A 59 0.93 7.50 11.46
C ALA A 59 0.90 5.96 11.60
N PRO A 60 1.53 5.38 12.65
CA PRO A 60 1.47 3.95 12.90
C PRO A 60 0.07 3.52 13.39
N PRO A 61 -0.23 2.21 13.37
CA PRO A 61 -1.40 1.66 14.05
C PRO A 61 -1.45 2.08 15.52
N ALA A 62 -2.66 2.22 16.08
CA ALA A 62 -2.83 2.61 17.47
C ALA A 62 -2.07 1.65 18.40
N ARG A 63 -1.38 2.19 19.41
CA ARG A 63 -0.54 1.46 20.38
C ARG A 63 0.79 0.93 19.83
N TRP A 64 1.11 1.17 18.56
CA TRP A 64 2.45 0.96 18.02
C TRP A 64 3.25 2.27 18.05
N SER A 65 4.52 2.21 18.44
CA SER A 65 5.38 3.39 18.64
C SER A 65 6.76 3.28 18.00
N SER A 66 7.01 2.24 17.21
CA SER A 66 8.27 2.04 16.50
C SER A 66 8.07 2.23 14.98
N HIS A 67 9.15 2.07 14.22
CA HIS A 67 9.07 1.93 12.77
C HIS A 67 8.23 0.69 12.39
N GLY A 68 7.75 0.69 11.15
CA GLY A 68 7.13 -0.46 10.52
C GLY A 68 8.18 -1.35 9.83
N PHE A 69 7.67 -2.35 9.13
CA PHE A 69 8.45 -3.29 8.36
C PHE A 69 7.77 -3.54 7.01
N ILE A 70 8.57 -3.81 5.98
CA ILE A 70 8.09 -4.23 4.66
C ILE A 70 9.09 -5.18 4.01
N GLY A 71 8.62 -6.10 3.18
CA GLY A 71 9.45 -7.14 2.56
C GLY A 71 9.35 -8.48 3.29
N PRO A 72 10.25 -9.43 2.97
CA PRO A 72 10.11 -10.81 3.41
C PRO A 72 10.40 -10.94 4.91
N ALA A 73 9.73 -11.90 5.56
CA ALA A 73 9.79 -12.06 7.02
C ALA A 73 11.19 -12.42 7.55
N ASP A 74 12.05 -13.03 6.73
CA ASP A 74 13.42 -13.41 7.08
C ASP A 74 14.42 -12.25 6.95
N SER A 75 14.08 -11.19 6.23
CA SER A 75 14.94 -10.00 6.04
C SER A 75 14.11 -8.75 5.77
N PRO A 76 13.27 -8.31 6.73
CA PRO A 76 12.37 -7.18 6.52
C PRO A 76 13.15 -5.85 6.47
N LEU A 77 12.73 -4.96 5.59
CA LEU A 77 13.25 -3.60 5.52
C LEU A 77 12.53 -2.72 6.56
N PRO A 78 13.25 -1.89 7.33
CA PRO A 78 12.62 -0.94 8.24
C PRO A 78 11.88 0.13 7.42
N MET A 79 10.68 0.48 7.85
CA MET A 79 9.83 1.49 7.22
C MET A 79 9.51 2.61 8.22
N PRO A 80 9.99 3.85 8.03
CA PRO A 80 9.66 4.96 8.90
C PRO A 80 8.14 5.21 8.95
N LEU A 81 7.68 5.52 10.16
CA LEU A 81 6.28 5.80 10.52
C LEU A 81 6.19 7.08 11.36
N GLU A 82 6.73 8.16 10.82
CA GLU A 82 6.70 9.48 11.46
C GLU A 82 5.49 10.28 10.95
N PRO A 83 4.60 10.77 11.83
CA PRO A 83 3.48 11.61 11.42
C PRO A 83 3.90 12.85 10.64
N THR A 84 3.23 13.13 9.53
CA THR A 84 3.36 14.37 8.76
C THR A 84 1.99 14.89 8.32
N ASP A 85 1.91 16.18 8.01
CA ASP A 85 0.66 16.87 7.67
C ASP A 85 0.21 16.63 6.22
N THR A 86 1.15 16.42 5.30
CA THR A 86 0.90 16.28 3.85
C THR A 86 1.41 14.96 3.31
N TRP A 87 0.71 14.39 2.34
CA TRP A 87 1.13 13.14 1.71
C TRP A 87 2.49 13.27 1.02
N GLY A 88 2.69 14.35 0.25
CA GLY A 88 3.91 14.63 -0.48
C GLY A 88 5.16 14.63 0.41
N ALA A 89 5.13 15.35 1.55
CA ALA A 89 6.23 15.35 2.51
C ALA A 89 6.52 13.94 3.07
N PHE A 90 5.48 13.19 3.45
CA PHE A 90 5.64 11.82 3.93
C PHE A 90 6.25 10.90 2.86
N PHE A 91 5.72 10.93 1.65
CA PHE A 91 6.15 10.03 0.59
C PHE A 91 7.58 10.36 0.12
N ALA A 92 7.91 11.65 0.00
CA ALA A 92 9.25 12.12 -0.34
C ALA A 92 10.31 11.61 0.65
N GLU A 93 10.12 11.85 1.95
CA GLU A 93 11.14 11.54 2.95
C GLU A 93 11.14 10.06 3.34
N GLN A 94 9.96 9.52 3.68
CA GLN A 94 9.84 8.22 4.33
C GLN A 94 9.64 7.06 3.35
N ARG A 95 9.39 7.33 2.08
CA ARG A 95 9.31 6.30 1.03
C ARG A 95 10.45 6.45 0.02
N ILE A 96 10.59 7.60 -0.64
CA ILE A 96 11.61 7.77 -1.68
C ILE A 96 13.02 7.91 -1.09
N ARG A 97 13.29 8.96 -0.29
CA ARG A 97 14.64 9.21 0.23
C ARG A 97 15.11 8.12 1.20
N HIS A 98 14.20 7.57 2.01
CA HIS A 98 14.51 6.42 2.86
C HIS A 98 14.99 5.20 2.05
N LEU A 99 14.24 4.78 1.03
CA LEU A 99 14.64 3.66 0.18
C LEU A 99 15.88 3.97 -0.64
N LEU A 100 16.11 5.23 -1.03
CA LEU A 100 17.34 5.65 -1.70
C LEU A 100 18.56 5.53 -0.77
N ARG A 101 18.43 5.87 0.52
CA ARG A 101 19.49 5.66 1.52
C ARG A 101 19.81 4.17 1.69
N LEU A 102 18.79 3.31 1.79
CA LEU A 102 18.98 1.85 1.84
C LEU A 102 19.64 1.33 0.54
N GLY A 103 19.19 1.82 -0.61
CA GLY A 103 19.75 1.49 -1.93
C GLY A 103 21.23 1.84 -2.03
N ARG A 104 21.62 3.02 -1.57
CA ARG A 104 23.03 3.43 -1.52
C ARG A 104 23.88 2.48 -0.68
N SER A 105 23.38 2.05 0.48
CA SER A 105 24.06 1.05 1.31
C SER A 105 24.18 -0.32 0.64
N ALA A 106 23.25 -0.65 -0.25
CA ALA A 106 23.25 -1.86 -1.08
C ALA A 106 24.01 -1.69 -2.42
N GLY A 107 24.61 -0.53 -2.69
CA GLY A 107 25.33 -0.25 -3.94
C GLY A 107 24.43 0.04 -5.15
N LEU A 108 23.18 0.47 -4.92
CA LEU A 108 22.20 0.81 -5.95
C LEU A 108 22.05 2.34 -6.13
N TRP A 109 21.67 2.74 -7.34
CA TRP A 109 21.21 4.08 -7.72
C TRP A 109 22.16 5.25 -7.41
N ALA A 110 23.47 5.03 -7.38
CA ALA A 110 24.44 6.08 -7.12
C ALA A 110 24.36 7.19 -8.19
N ASP A 111 24.31 6.81 -9.46
CA ASP A 111 24.26 7.74 -10.60
C ASP A 111 22.84 8.33 -10.79
N GLU A 112 21.81 7.58 -10.40
CA GLU A 112 20.40 7.98 -10.53
C GLU A 112 19.85 8.74 -9.32
N THR A 113 20.65 8.89 -8.25
CA THR A 113 20.29 9.66 -7.04
C THR A 113 19.69 11.04 -7.36
N PRO A 114 20.26 11.86 -8.30
CA PRO A 114 19.67 13.14 -8.65
C PRO A 114 18.25 13.04 -9.22
N THR A 115 17.90 11.95 -9.89
CA THR A 115 16.56 11.72 -10.44
C THR A 115 15.56 11.45 -9.33
N PHE A 116 15.87 10.55 -8.39
CA PHE A 116 15.01 10.29 -7.24
C PHE A 116 14.85 11.52 -6.34
N GLU A 117 15.90 12.31 -6.15
CA GLU A 117 15.81 13.56 -5.37
C GLU A 117 14.93 14.63 -6.05
N ARG A 118 14.91 14.69 -7.39
CA ARG A 118 13.95 15.57 -8.10
C ARG A 118 12.51 15.13 -7.88
N VAL A 119 12.23 13.82 -7.96
CA VAL A 119 10.90 13.27 -7.65
C VAL A 119 10.51 13.62 -6.19
N ALA A 120 11.41 13.38 -5.24
CA ALA A 120 11.20 13.69 -3.83
C ALA A 120 10.93 15.19 -3.59
N ALA A 121 11.66 16.08 -4.25
CA ALA A 121 11.44 17.52 -4.15
C ALA A 121 10.07 17.96 -4.71
N ARG A 122 9.63 17.37 -5.84
CA ARG A 122 8.30 17.64 -6.41
C ARG A 122 7.17 17.16 -5.50
N LEU A 123 7.30 15.95 -4.94
CA LEU A 123 6.41 15.43 -3.90
C LEU A 123 6.35 16.37 -2.69
N GLU A 124 7.51 16.73 -2.12
CA GLU A 124 7.61 17.60 -0.95
C GLU A 124 7.02 19.01 -1.18
N SER A 125 7.04 19.49 -2.43
CA SER A 125 6.40 20.76 -2.80
C SER A 125 4.86 20.71 -2.79
N GLY A 126 4.27 19.52 -2.66
CA GLY A 126 2.83 19.30 -2.73
C GLY A 126 2.27 19.23 -4.15
N GLU A 127 3.12 19.14 -5.19
CA GLU A 127 2.70 19.12 -6.60
C GLU A 127 1.68 17.99 -6.89
N PHE A 128 1.82 16.87 -6.18
CA PHE A 128 0.99 15.67 -6.36
C PHE A 128 -0.04 15.49 -5.24
N ASP A 129 -0.15 16.42 -4.29
CA ASP A 129 -1.14 16.35 -3.23
C ASP A 129 -2.54 16.68 -3.78
N ASP A 130 -3.53 15.84 -3.45
CA ASP A 130 -4.92 16.02 -3.87
C ASP A 130 -5.84 16.56 -2.76
N GLY A 131 -5.27 16.86 -1.59
CA GLY A 131 -5.96 17.38 -0.41
C GLY A 131 -6.80 16.35 0.36
N ARG A 132 -6.79 15.07 -0.01
CA ARG A 132 -7.50 14.03 0.74
C ARG A 132 -6.85 13.80 2.11
N PRO A 133 -7.66 13.46 3.13
CA PRO A 133 -7.12 13.14 4.45
C PRO A 133 -6.38 11.79 4.43
N PRO A 134 -5.50 11.53 5.42
CA PRO A 134 -4.83 10.25 5.57
C PRO A 134 -5.83 9.09 5.68
N ALA A 135 -5.70 8.12 4.79
CA ALA A 135 -6.45 6.87 4.80
C ALA A 135 -5.74 5.84 5.69
N ARG A 136 -6.52 4.94 6.29
CA ARG A 136 -5.98 3.71 6.86
C ARG A 136 -5.72 2.74 5.72
N ILE A 137 -4.45 2.53 5.37
CA ILE A 137 -4.08 1.63 4.27
C ILE A 137 -3.50 0.32 4.79
N HIS A 138 -3.60 -0.72 3.96
CA HIS A 138 -2.92 -1.99 4.15
C HIS A 138 -1.40 -1.83 3.99
N GLY A 139 -0.95 -1.01 3.03
CA GLY A 139 0.45 -0.64 2.84
C GLY A 139 1.30 -1.64 2.05
N ASP A 140 0.80 -2.86 1.86
CA ASP A 140 1.39 -3.90 1.00
C ASP A 140 0.31 -4.70 0.25
N LEU A 141 -0.66 -4.01 -0.37
CA LEU A 141 -1.85 -4.67 -0.92
C LEU A 141 -1.63 -5.15 -2.37
N TRP A 142 -1.02 -6.32 -2.53
CA TRP A 142 -0.89 -6.98 -3.82
C TRP A 142 -1.73 -8.28 -3.88
N ALA A 143 -1.78 -8.93 -5.04
CA ALA A 143 -2.61 -10.10 -5.27
C ALA A 143 -2.37 -11.25 -4.24
N GLY A 144 -1.13 -11.46 -3.82
CA GLY A 144 -0.75 -12.49 -2.85
C GLY A 144 -1.25 -12.22 -1.43
N ASN A 145 -1.52 -10.95 -1.09
CA ASN A 145 -2.03 -10.53 0.21
C ASN A 145 -3.57 -10.49 0.26
N ILE A 146 -4.23 -11.03 -0.78
CA ILE A 146 -5.68 -11.28 -0.79
C ILE A 146 -5.93 -12.78 -0.75
N LEU A 147 -6.44 -13.26 0.38
CA LEU A 147 -6.90 -14.63 0.53
C LEU A 147 -8.40 -14.72 0.22
N TRP A 148 -8.74 -15.34 -0.90
CA TRP A 148 -10.14 -15.58 -1.27
C TRP A 148 -10.67 -16.83 -0.57
N THR A 149 -11.81 -16.69 0.10
CA THR A 149 -12.51 -17.77 0.79
C THR A 149 -13.94 -17.91 0.24
N ARG A 150 -14.68 -18.94 0.67
CA ARG A 150 -16.11 -19.04 0.33
C ARG A 150 -16.95 -17.90 0.91
N GLN A 151 -16.43 -17.20 1.94
CA GLN A 151 -17.10 -16.14 2.68
C GLN A 151 -16.73 -14.74 2.17
N GLY A 152 -15.66 -14.60 1.39
CA GLY A 152 -15.18 -13.32 0.89
C GLY A 152 -13.65 -13.23 0.85
N ALA A 153 -13.14 -12.05 0.48
CA ALA A 153 -11.72 -11.72 0.56
C ALA A 153 -11.30 -11.44 2.02
N VAL A 154 -10.15 -11.98 2.40
CA VAL A 154 -9.47 -11.70 3.67
C VAL A 154 -8.08 -11.16 3.35
N LEU A 155 -7.73 -10.01 3.92
CA LEU A 155 -6.41 -9.39 3.75
C LEU A 155 -5.42 -9.93 4.78
N ILE A 156 -4.17 -10.16 4.34
CA ILE A 156 -3.07 -10.71 5.14
C ILE A 156 -1.79 -9.89 4.95
N ASP A 157 -0.86 -10.01 5.88
CA ASP A 157 0.49 -9.42 5.82
C ASP A 157 0.52 -7.88 5.58
N PRO A 158 -0.15 -7.09 6.44
CA PRO A 158 -0.19 -5.64 6.26
C PRO A 158 1.13 -4.96 6.68
N ALA A 159 1.57 -4.00 5.86
CA ALA A 159 2.49 -2.94 6.26
C ALA A 159 1.68 -1.68 6.67
N ALA A 160 0.71 -1.84 7.57
CA ALA A 160 -0.36 -0.85 7.79
C ALA A 160 0.12 0.48 8.39
N HIS A 161 -0.39 1.58 7.85
CA HIS A 161 -0.13 2.95 8.33
C HIS A 161 -1.16 3.94 7.80
N GLY A 162 -1.10 5.19 8.28
CA GLY A 162 -1.77 6.33 7.66
C GLY A 162 -1.09 6.68 6.34
N GLY A 163 -1.81 6.61 5.23
CA GLY A 163 -1.25 6.83 3.90
C GLY A 163 -2.27 7.40 2.90
N HIS A 164 -1.91 7.41 1.63
CA HIS A 164 -2.84 7.76 0.56
C HIS A 164 -3.59 6.53 0.08
N ALA A 165 -4.91 6.63 -0.06
CA ALA A 165 -5.75 5.51 -0.48
C ALA A 165 -5.35 4.92 -1.84
N GLU A 166 -4.89 5.75 -2.78
CA GLU A 166 -4.43 5.29 -4.10
C GLU A 166 -3.21 4.36 -4.00
N THR A 167 -2.44 4.37 -2.90
CA THR A 167 -1.28 3.46 -2.73
C THR A 167 -1.69 1.99 -2.76
N ASP A 168 -2.74 1.61 -2.02
CA ASP A 168 -3.22 0.22 -1.99
C ASP A 168 -3.78 -0.20 -3.36
N LEU A 169 -4.52 0.70 -4.02
CA LEU A 169 -5.10 0.43 -5.35
C LEU A 169 -4.03 0.33 -6.44
N ALA A 170 -3.01 1.18 -6.39
CA ALA A 170 -1.89 1.17 -7.31
C ALA A 170 -1.06 -0.12 -7.16
N MET A 171 -0.93 -0.64 -5.94
CA MET A 171 -0.24 -1.91 -5.67
C MET A 171 -1.02 -3.11 -6.26
N LEU A 172 -2.36 -3.10 -6.16
CA LEU A 172 -3.21 -4.11 -6.80
C LEU A 172 -3.12 -4.08 -8.33
N LEU A 173 -2.92 -2.90 -8.93
CA LEU A 173 -2.69 -2.75 -10.37
C LEU A 173 -1.30 -3.24 -10.80
N LEU A 174 -0.27 -3.01 -9.99
CA LEU A 174 1.12 -3.37 -10.31
C LEU A 174 1.31 -4.89 -10.43
N PHE A 175 0.77 -5.65 -9.48
CA PHE A 175 0.87 -7.11 -9.44
C PHE A 175 -0.43 -7.83 -9.84
N THR A 176 -1.29 -7.11 -10.57
CA THR A 176 -2.54 -7.58 -11.21
C THR A 176 -3.34 -8.57 -10.37
N ALA A 177 -4.08 -8.06 -9.39
CA ALA A 177 -5.02 -8.90 -8.64
C ALA A 177 -6.13 -9.50 -9.53
N PRO A 178 -6.66 -10.69 -9.19
CA PRO A 178 -7.86 -11.22 -9.84
C PRO A 178 -9.00 -10.21 -9.80
N HIS A 179 -9.71 -10.04 -10.92
CA HIS A 179 -10.84 -9.12 -11.04
C HIS A 179 -10.50 -7.64 -10.76
N ILE A 180 -9.24 -7.21 -10.92
CA ILE A 180 -8.80 -5.85 -10.58
C ILE A 180 -9.71 -4.73 -11.12
N ALA A 181 -10.14 -4.81 -12.38
CA ALA A 181 -11.03 -3.81 -12.96
C ALA A 181 -12.36 -3.66 -12.19
N ARG A 182 -12.88 -4.76 -11.62
CA ARG A 182 -14.08 -4.74 -10.78
C ARG A 182 -13.81 -4.16 -9.40
N ILE A 183 -12.70 -4.54 -8.78
CA ILE A 183 -12.29 -4.00 -7.47
C ILE A 183 -12.17 -2.47 -7.57
N ILE A 184 -11.47 -1.97 -8.59
CA ILE A 184 -11.30 -0.53 -8.82
C ILE A 184 -12.66 0.14 -9.10
N ALA A 185 -13.49 -0.42 -9.98
CA ALA A 185 -14.79 0.17 -10.30
C ALA A 185 -15.73 0.26 -9.09
N ALA A 186 -15.80 -0.81 -8.29
CA ALA A 186 -16.63 -0.83 -7.07
C ALA A 186 -16.08 0.09 -5.97
N TYR A 187 -14.75 0.21 -5.87
CA TYR A 187 -14.11 1.20 -5.01
C TYR A 187 -14.49 2.62 -5.43
N ASP A 188 -14.33 2.94 -6.71
CA ASP A 188 -14.59 4.28 -7.27
C ASP A 188 -16.08 4.67 -7.14
N GLU A 189 -17.00 3.73 -7.31
CA GLU A 189 -18.42 3.97 -7.05
C GLU A 189 -18.71 4.30 -5.57
N ALA A 190 -18.01 3.67 -4.63
CA ALA A 190 -18.22 3.86 -3.19
C ALA A 190 -17.46 5.09 -2.63
N ALA A 191 -16.28 5.38 -3.15
CA ALA A 191 -15.41 6.49 -2.78
C ALA A 191 -14.68 6.98 -4.03
N PRO A 192 -15.27 7.93 -4.78
CA PRO A 192 -14.72 8.40 -6.06
C PRO A 192 -13.25 8.76 -5.95
N LEU A 193 -12.45 8.27 -6.89
CA LEU A 193 -11.05 8.59 -7.04
C LEU A 193 -10.90 10.04 -7.53
N ALA A 194 -9.78 10.68 -7.20
CA ALA A 194 -9.57 12.07 -7.58
C ALA A 194 -9.28 12.15 -9.07
N ASP A 195 -9.61 13.30 -9.67
CA ASP A 195 -9.20 13.58 -11.05
C ASP A 195 -7.68 13.38 -11.18
N GLY A 196 -7.27 12.75 -12.28
CA GLY A 196 -5.87 12.47 -12.56
C GLY A 196 -5.26 11.30 -11.76
N TRP A 197 -6.07 10.45 -11.12
CA TRP A 197 -5.53 9.33 -10.33
C TRP A 197 -4.74 8.33 -11.19
N GLN A 198 -5.14 8.13 -12.44
CA GLN A 198 -4.44 7.23 -13.36
C GLN A 198 -2.99 7.68 -13.61
N GLU A 199 -2.76 8.99 -13.70
CA GLU A 199 -1.46 9.61 -13.86
C GLU A 199 -0.60 9.46 -12.60
N ARG A 200 -1.22 9.34 -11.41
CA ARG A 200 -0.54 9.10 -10.13
C ARG A 200 -0.27 7.64 -9.83
N VAL A 201 -0.88 6.68 -10.54
CA VAL A 201 -0.66 5.24 -10.30
C VAL A 201 0.83 4.88 -10.30
N GLY A 202 1.58 5.33 -11.31
CA GLY A 202 3.02 5.05 -11.39
C GLY A 202 3.83 5.66 -10.23
N LEU A 203 3.42 6.82 -9.71
CA LEU A 203 4.05 7.48 -8.58
C LEU A 203 3.83 6.68 -7.29
N HIS A 204 2.60 6.21 -7.05
CA HIS A 204 2.29 5.32 -5.93
C HIS A 204 3.01 3.97 -6.04
N GLN A 205 3.22 3.46 -7.26
CA GLN A 205 3.96 2.23 -7.53
C GLN A 205 5.48 2.36 -7.38
N LEU A 206 6.02 3.58 -7.36
CA LEU A 206 7.48 3.77 -7.28
C LEU A 206 8.07 3.17 -6.00
N CYS A 207 7.41 3.40 -4.85
CA CYS A 207 7.84 2.85 -3.57
C CYS A 207 7.91 1.30 -3.56
N PRO A 208 6.84 0.55 -3.89
CA PRO A 208 6.91 -0.91 -3.90
C PRO A 208 7.91 -1.46 -4.93
N VAL A 209 8.10 -0.80 -6.09
CA VAL A 209 9.15 -1.20 -7.05
C VAL A 209 10.56 -0.98 -6.47
N MET A 210 10.79 0.12 -5.74
CA MET A 210 12.06 0.34 -5.03
C MET A 210 12.29 -0.70 -3.92
N VAL A 211 11.24 -1.08 -3.18
CA VAL A 211 11.31 -2.18 -2.20
C VAL A 211 11.69 -3.48 -2.90
N HIS A 212 11.06 -3.83 -4.02
CA HIS A 212 11.38 -5.03 -4.78
C HIS A 212 12.81 -5.01 -5.33
N ALA A 213 13.32 -3.85 -5.74
CA ALA A 213 14.71 -3.71 -6.15
C ALA A 213 15.71 -4.00 -5.01
N LEU A 214 15.39 -3.60 -3.78
CA LEU A 214 16.22 -3.89 -2.61
C LEU A 214 16.18 -5.37 -2.19
N VAL A 215 15.00 -5.99 -2.28
CA VAL A 215 14.80 -7.38 -1.83
C VAL A 215 15.23 -8.39 -2.89
N PHE A 216 14.89 -8.15 -4.15
CA PHE A 216 15.04 -9.12 -5.24
C PHE A 216 16.09 -8.71 -6.29
N GLY A 217 16.49 -7.44 -6.33
CA GLY A 217 17.40 -6.92 -7.35
C GLY A 217 16.83 -7.03 -8.77
N GLY A 218 17.71 -7.32 -9.73
CA GLY A 218 17.32 -7.61 -11.11
C GLY A 218 16.61 -6.45 -11.83
N GLU A 219 15.58 -6.78 -12.60
CA GLU A 219 14.87 -5.81 -13.47
C GLU A 219 14.22 -4.66 -12.70
N TYR A 220 13.85 -4.89 -11.43
CA TYR A 220 13.24 -3.87 -10.56
C TYR A 220 14.14 -2.66 -10.34
N VAL A 221 15.47 -2.86 -10.32
CA VAL A 221 16.45 -1.76 -10.15
C VAL A 221 16.30 -0.75 -11.29
N GLY A 222 16.29 -1.23 -12.54
CA GLY A 222 16.12 -0.38 -13.72
C GLY A 222 14.67 0.10 -13.91
N GLN A 223 13.68 -0.67 -13.46
CA GLN A 223 12.28 -0.25 -13.49
C GLN A 223 12.04 0.96 -12.59
N ALA A 224 12.59 0.96 -11.36
CA ALA A 224 12.49 2.09 -10.44
C ALA A 224 13.02 3.39 -11.07
N VAL A 225 14.15 3.31 -11.79
CA VAL A 225 14.75 4.46 -12.49
C VAL A 225 13.82 4.99 -13.57
N ARG A 226 13.32 4.14 -14.48
CA ARG A 226 12.41 4.56 -15.56
C ARG A 226 11.13 5.20 -15.03
N MET A 227 10.61 4.67 -13.93
CA MET A 227 9.45 5.24 -13.25
C MET A 227 9.78 6.60 -12.66
N ALA A 228 10.90 6.73 -11.93
CA ALA A 228 11.34 8.01 -11.39
C ALA A 228 11.56 9.06 -12.48
N GLU A 229 12.17 8.71 -13.62
CA GLU A 229 12.35 9.61 -14.77
C GLU A 229 11.03 10.20 -15.31
N SER A 230 9.92 9.46 -15.21
CA SER A 230 8.60 9.92 -15.66
C SER A 230 8.00 11.00 -14.73
N TYR A 231 8.54 11.14 -13.52
CA TYR A 231 8.09 12.09 -12.50
C TYR A 231 9.19 13.06 -12.03
N ALA A 232 10.38 13.05 -12.66
CA ALA A 232 11.55 13.85 -12.25
C ALA A 232 11.66 15.20 -12.97
#